data_AF-A0A847WK11-F1
#
_entry.id   AF-A0A847WK11-F1
#
_cell.length_a   1.000
_cell.length_b   1.000
_cell.length_c   1.000
_cell.angle_alpha   90.00
_cell.angle_beta   90.00
_cell.angle_gamma   90.00
#
_symmetry.space_group_name_H-M   'P 1'
#
loop_
_entity.id
_entity.type
_entity.pdbx_description
1 polymer ?
#
loop_
_entity_poly.entity_id
_entity_poly.type
_entity_poly.pdbx_seq_one_letter_code
_entity_poly.pdbx_strand_id
1 'polypeptide(L)' 'VDKIIVFKAEKLNGKRQQKIRIYYNCIGAIDIPNTESKTA' A
#
# COMPACT_ATOMS: atom_id res chain seq x y z
N VAL A 1 6.71 1.77 -13.12
CA VAL A 1 6.77 2.33 -11.75
C VAL A 1 7.72 3.51 -11.79
N ASP A 2 7.31 4.66 -11.27
CA ASP A 2 8.07 5.91 -11.36
C ASP A 2 8.74 6.27 -10.04
N LYS A 3 8.01 6.11 -8.94
CA LYS A 3 8.48 6.46 -7.59
C LYS A 3 7.79 5.59 -6.55
N ILE A 4 8.55 5.15 -5.55
CA ILE A 4 8.01 4.47 -4.37
C ILE A 4 8.39 5.29 -3.14
N ILE A 5 7.40 5.61 -2.31
CA ILE A 5 7.60 6.26 -1.02
C ILE A 5 7.20 5.27 0.07
N VAL A 6 8.17 4.90 0.90
CA VAL A 6 7.96 4.03 2.05
C VAL A 6 7.92 4.88 3.30
N PHE A 7 6.80 4.85 4.02
CA PHE A 7 6.67 5.55 5.29
C PHE A 7 7.24 4.69 6.42
N LYS A 8 7.62 5.33 7.53
CA LYS A 8 8.07 4.64 8.73
C LYS A 8 6.98 3.65 9.17
N ALA A 9 7.39 2.44 9.54
CA ALA A 9 6.45 1.45 10.04
C ALA A 9 5.92 1.89 11.41
N GLU A 10 4.61 1.79 11.60
CA GLU A 10 3.92 2.18 12.82
C GLU A 10 3.22 0.97 13.42
N LYS A 11 3.11 0.96 14.75
CA LYS A 11 2.36 -0.06 15.47
C LYS A 11 0.99 0.50 15.81
N LEU A 12 -0.01 0.13 15.02
CA LEU A 12 -1.41 0.53 15.21
C LEU A 12 -2.19 -0.69 15.68
N ASN A 13 -2.86 -0.58 16.83
CA ASN A 13 -3.70 -1.62 17.42
C ASN A 13 -2.97 -2.98 17.58
N GLY A 14 -1.72 -2.95 18.04
CA GLY A 14 -0.91 -4.15 18.27
C GLY A 14 -0.30 -4.78 17.01
N LYS A 15 -0.73 -4.37 15.81
CA LYS A 15 -0.20 -4.84 14.51
C LYS A 15 0.79 -3.85 13.93
N ARG A 16 1.89 -4.35 13.36
CA ARG A 16 2.86 -3.54 12.61
C ARG A 16 2.26 -3.24 11.24
N GLN A 17 1.99 -1.98 10.96
CA GLN A 17 1.50 -1.50 9.66
C GLN A 17 2.59 -0.68 8.99
N GLN A 18 2.73 -0.83 7.67
CA GLN A 18 3.66 -0.05 6.87
C GLN A 18 2.90 0.55 5.70
N LYS A 19 2.84 1.89 5.67
CA LYS A 19 2.24 2.60 4.56
C LYS A 19 3.27 2.74 3.45
N ILE A 20 2.85 2.44 2.22
CA ILE A 20 3.66 2.58 1.01
C ILE A 20 2.81 3.33 -0.01
N ARG A 21 3.38 4.33 -0.66
CA ARG A 21 2.76 5.04 -1.78
C ARG A 21 3.57 4.79 -3.04
N ILE A 22 2.94 4.19 -4.03
CA ILE A 22 3.58 3.87 -5.30
C ILE A 22 3.01 4.80 -6.37
N TYR A 23 3.89 5.50 -7.06
CA TYR A 23 3.58 6.32 -8.23
C TYR A 23 3.88 5.48 -9.46
N TYR A 24 2.86 5.27 -10.27
CA TYR A 24 2.97 4.60 -11.56
C TYR A 24 3.01 5.68 -12.64
N ASN A 25 4.07 5.67 -13.46
CA ASN A 25 4.04 6.31 -14.77
C ASN A 25 3.17 5.39 -15.64
N CYS A 26 1.88 5.72 -15.75
CA CYS A 26 0.84 4.86 -16.35
C CYS A 26 1.02 4.71 -17.86
N ILE A 27 2.01 3.92 -18.26
CA ILE A 27 2.11 3.31 -19.60
C ILE A 27 1.52 1.87 -19.56
N GLY A 28 0.93 1.45 -18.43
CA GLY A 28 0.31 0.13 -18.27
C GLY A 28 -0.73 0.08 -17.16
N ALA A 29 -1.62 -0.91 -17.23
CA ALA A 29 -2.65 -1.18 -16.23
C ALA A 29 -2.05 -1.75 -14.94
N ILE A 30 -2.64 -1.40 -13.79
CA ILE A 30 -2.32 -2.05 -12.52
C ILE A 30 -3.59 -2.49 -11.79
N ASP A 31 -3.62 -3.75 -11.38
CA ASP A 31 -4.59 -4.26 -10.43
C ASP A 31 -4.12 -3.96 -9.01
N ILE A 32 -4.81 -3.02 -8.37
CA ILE A 32 -4.68 -2.81 -6.93
C ILE A 32 -5.53 -3.90 -6.27
N PRO A 33 -4.96 -4.78 -5.42
CA PRO A 33 -5.75 -5.79 -4.73
C PRO A 33 -6.81 -5.07 -3.90
N ASN A 34 -8.08 -5.32 -4.22
CA ASN A 34 -9.21 -4.70 -3.55
C ASN A 34 -9.08 -4.99 -2.05
N THR A 35 -9.13 -3.96 -1.22
CA THR A 35 -9.02 -4.13 0.23
C THR A 35 -10.38 -4.59 0.73
N GLU A 36 -10.81 -5.79 0.34
CA GLU A 36 -11.96 -6.41 0.95
C GLU A 36 -11.59 -6.68 2.41
N SER A 37 -12.19 -5.86 3.28
CA SER A 37 -12.13 -6.04 4.71
C SER A 37 -12.57 -7.46 5.02
N LYS A 38 -11.61 -8.33 5.36
CA LYS A 38 -11.94 -9.57 6.07
C LYS A 38 -12.45 -9.15 7.44
N THR A 39 -13.75 -8.89 7.52
CA THR A 39 -14.51 -8.95 8.76
C THR A 39 -14.37 -10.38 9.25
N ALA A 40 -13.57 -10.56 10.30
CA ALA A 40 -13.47 -11.78 11.08
C ALA A 40 -14.43 -11.69 12.26
#